data_AF-A0A944NWW2-F1
#
_entry.id   AF-A0A944NWW2-F1
#
_cell.length_a   1.000
_cell.length_b   1.000
_cell.length_c   1.000
_cell.angle_alpha   90.00
_cell.angle_beta   90.00
_cell.angle_gamma   90.00
#
_symmetry.space_group_name_H-M   'P 1'
#
loop_
_entity.id
_entity.type
_entity.pdbx_description
1 polymer ?
#
loop_
_entity_poly.entity_id
_entity_poly.type
_entity_poly.pdbx_seq_one_letter_code
_entity_poly.pdbx_strand_id
1 'polypeptide(L)'
;MTVELIRPASYLTFTAGLFLHRVDIATKDIGCTIGTKLTYTGVNGLGNRAVPLVAYRPGTRYHDRAEECAVVHLTTALAQVSLSTRVDATDVATLALCLAEVVQEDGCRLWDPHADEEDSW
;
A
#
# COMPACT_ATOMS: atom_id res chain seq x y z
N MET A 1 9.05 27.41 9.01
CA MET A 1 9.37 26.11 9.64
C MET A 1 8.07 25.34 9.74
N THR A 2 7.75 24.55 8.73
CA THR A 2 6.57 23.69 8.69
C THR A 2 6.89 22.45 9.51
N VAL A 3 6.20 22.28 10.64
CA VAL A 3 6.25 21.04 11.41
C VAL A 3 5.39 20.05 10.64
N GLU A 4 6.02 19.15 9.89
CA GLU A 4 5.30 17.99 9.35
C GLU A 4 4.82 17.15 10.52
N LEU A 5 3.51 17.15 10.73
CA LEU A 5 2.88 16.31 11.73
C LEU A 5 3.00 14.86 11.24
N ILE A 6 4.04 14.15 11.69
CA ILE A 6 4.22 12.73 11.39
C ILE A 6 3.11 11.97 12.13
N ARG A 7 1.98 11.74 11.44
CA ARG A 7 1.01 10.74 11.91
C ARG A 7 1.72 9.39 11.99
N PRO A 8 1.48 8.57 13.03
CA PRO A 8 1.96 7.20 13.03
C PRO A 8 1.44 6.53 11.75
N ALA A 9 2.34 5.91 10.97
CA ALA A 9 1.97 5.27 9.72
C ALA A 9 0.95 4.16 9.99
N SER A 10 -0.22 4.26 9.37
CA SER A 10 -1.22 3.19 9.41
C SER A 10 -0.62 1.94 8.76
N TYR A 11 -0.83 0.77 9.36
CA TYR A 11 -0.31 -0.48 8.84
C TYR A 11 -1.32 -1.62 9.06
N LEU A 12 -1.21 -2.64 8.22
CA LEU A 12 -1.94 -3.90 8.37
C LEU A 12 -0.95 -5.04 8.52
N THR A 13 -1.27 -5.99 9.40
CA THR A 13 -0.47 -7.21 9.57
C THR A 13 -1.27 -8.44 9.18
N PHE A 14 -0.59 -9.42 8.60
CA PHE A 14 -1.18 -10.72 8.25
C PHE A 14 -0.18 -11.83 8.52
N THR A 15 -0.66 -13.06 8.70
CA THR A 15 0.18 -14.22 8.95
C THR A 15 0.32 -15.08 7.70
N ALA A 16 1.55 -15.48 7.37
CA ALA A 16 1.83 -16.50 6.36
C ALA A 16 2.76 -17.55 7.00
N GLY A 17 2.28 -18.79 7.08
CA GLY A 17 2.96 -19.82 7.86
C GLY A 17 3.07 -19.45 9.33
N LEU A 18 4.30 -19.37 9.84
CA LEU A 18 4.62 -19.00 11.23
C LEU A 18 5.07 -17.55 11.38
N PHE A 19 5.09 -16.78 10.29
CA PHE A 19 5.63 -15.43 10.27
C PHE A 19 4.50 -14.40 10.22
N LEU A 20 4.68 -13.33 11.00
CA LEU A 20 3.85 -12.13 10.93
C LEU A 20 4.46 -11.19 9.89
N HIS A 21 3.66 -10.75 8.93
CA HIS A 21 4.03 -9.83 7.87
C HIS A 21 3.30 -8.49 8.07
N ARG A 22 3.86 -7.41 7.53
CA ARG A 22 3.32 -6.06 7.65
C ARG A 22 3.28 -5.38 6.29
N VAL A 23 2.22 -4.61 6.06
CA VAL A 23 2.10 -3.67 4.95
C VAL A 23 1.82 -2.29 5.53
N ASP A 24 2.67 -1.34 5.18
CA ASP A 24 2.55 0.06 5.54
C ASP A 24 1.63 0.79 4.56
N ILE A 25 0.76 1.63 5.13
CA ILE A 25 -0.20 2.48 4.44
C ILE A 25 0.23 3.93 4.65
N ALA A 26 0.62 4.59 3.57
CA ALA A 26 0.94 6.00 3.57
C ALA A 26 -0.10 6.76 2.74
N THR A 27 -0.64 7.85 3.30
CA THR A 27 -1.56 8.73 2.58
C THR A 27 -0.97 10.14 2.50
N LYS A 28 -1.12 10.79 1.34
CA LYS A 28 -0.62 12.14 1.08
C LYS A 28 -1.70 12.95 0.38
N ASP A 29 -1.91 14.19 0.80
CA ASP A 29 -2.72 15.13 0.03
C ASP A 29 -1.98 15.50 -1.27
N ILE A 30 -2.63 15.25 -2.41
CA ILE A 30 -2.11 15.55 -3.75
C ILE A 30 -3.02 16.56 -4.47
N GLY A 31 -3.65 17.45 -3.69
CA GLY A 31 -4.47 18.57 -4.17
C GLY A 31 -5.95 18.22 -4.24
N CYS A 32 -6.39 17.57 -5.33
CA CYS A 32 -7.81 17.29 -5.55
C CYS A 32 -8.31 16.04 -4.80
N THR A 33 -7.40 15.20 -4.32
CA THR A 33 -7.69 13.93 -3.65
C THR A 33 -6.50 13.52 -2.79
N ILE A 34 -6.68 12.49 -1.98
CA ILE A 34 -5.61 11.81 -1.26
C ILE A 34 -5.00 10.75 -2.18
N GLY A 35 -3.68 10.74 -2.30
CA GLY A 35 -2.91 9.62 -2.84
C GLY A 35 -2.60 8.61 -1.74
N THR A 36 -2.72 7.33 -2.03
CA THR A 36 -2.45 6.22 -1.11
C THR A 36 -1.35 5.35 -1.67
N LYS A 37 -0.36 4.99 -0.84
CA LYS A 37 0.73 4.07 -1.16
C LYS A 37 0.77 2.92 -0.16
N LEU A 38 0.85 1.71 -0.68
CA LEU A 38 1.00 0.48 0.08
C LEU A 38 2.40 -0.10 -0.12
N THR A 39 3.09 -0.38 0.99
CA THR A 39 4.47 -0.87 0.97
C THR A 39 4.60 -2.09 1.86
N TYR A 40 5.06 -3.21 1.32
CA TYR A 40 5.31 -4.42 2.06
C TYR A 40 6.62 -4.34 2.85
N THR A 41 6.54 -4.65 4.14
CA THR A 41 7.66 -4.66 5.08
C THR A 41 7.61 -5.99 5.85
N GLY A 42 8.08 -7.07 5.22
CA GLY A 42 8.09 -8.42 5.80
C GLY A 42 9.25 -8.66 6.76
N VAL A 43 9.10 -9.66 7.65
CA VAL A 43 10.07 -9.91 8.73
C VAL A 43 11.19 -10.88 8.31
N ASN A 44 11.07 -11.59 7.18
CA ASN A 44 12.13 -12.47 6.66
C ASN A 44 11.91 -12.73 5.16
N GLY A 45 12.91 -12.46 4.31
CA GLY A 45 12.92 -12.91 2.90
C GLY A 45 13.48 -11.91 1.88
N LEU A 46 13.24 -10.61 2.06
CA LEU A 46 13.59 -9.56 1.08
C LEU A 46 14.65 -8.55 1.59
N GLY A 47 15.41 -8.95 2.61
CA GLY A 47 16.22 -8.01 3.40
C GLY A 47 15.33 -6.97 4.09
N ASN A 48 15.89 -6.10 4.92
CA ASN A 48 15.12 -5.03 5.59
C ASN A 48 14.63 -3.92 4.62
N ARG A 49 14.34 -4.25 3.36
CA ARG A 49 13.90 -3.29 2.34
C ARG A 49 12.39 -3.36 2.20
N ALA A 50 11.77 -2.19 2.36
CA ALA A 50 10.36 -2.00 2.07
C ALA A 50 10.13 -2.13 0.56
N VAL A 51 9.17 -2.96 0.14
CA VAL A 51 8.86 -3.24 -1.26
C VAL A 51 7.54 -2.56 -1.62
N PRO A 52 7.51 -1.64 -2.60
CA PRO A 52 6.26 -1.01 -3.00
C PRO A 52 5.31 -2.05 -3.62
N LEU A 53 4.04 -2.02 -3.19
CA LEU A 53 2.99 -2.88 -3.75
C LEU A 53 2.18 -2.12 -4.79
N VAL A 54 1.56 -1.00 -4.38
CA VAL A 54 0.72 -0.17 -5.26
C VAL A 54 0.68 1.27 -4.75
N ALA A 55 0.46 2.20 -5.65
CA ALA A 55 0.08 3.58 -5.33
C ALA A 55 -1.11 4.00 -6.21
N TYR A 56 -2.10 4.65 -5.61
CA TYR A 56 -3.37 4.97 -6.29
C TYR A 56 -4.12 6.13 -5.63
N ARG A 57 -5.15 6.61 -6.33
CA ARG A 57 -6.06 7.67 -5.90
C ARG A 57 -7.43 7.06 -5.56
N PRO A 58 -7.78 6.90 -4.27
CA PRO A 58 -9.11 6.45 -3.83
C PRO A 58 -10.27 7.40 -4.15
N GLY A 59 -10.02 8.59 -4.70
CA GLY A 59 -11.08 9.55 -5.05
C GLY A 59 -11.72 10.27 -3.86
N THR A 60 -11.15 10.13 -2.67
CA THR A 60 -11.55 10.86 -1.46
C THR A 60 -10.58 12.00 -1.16
N ARG A 61 -11.05 13.00 -0.40
CA ARG A 61 -10.24 14.09 0.17
C ARG A 61 -9.90 13.89 1.65
N TYR A 62 -10.31 12.76 2.22
CA TYR A 62 -10.16 12.47 3.64
C TYR A 62 -9.19 11.31 3.85
N HIS A 63 -8.17 11.53 4.69
CA HIS A 63 -7.11 10.55 4.96
C HIS A 63 -7.63 9.25 5.59
N ASP A 64 -8.53 9.36 6.56
CA ASP A 64 -9.17 8.22 7.23
C ASP A 64 -9.91 7.33 6.23
N ARG A 65 -10.68 7.92 5.32
CA ARG A 65 -11.37 7.18 4.25
C ARG A 65 -10.40 6.55 3.25
N ALA A 66 -9.30 7.22 2.95
CA ALA A 66 -8.26 6.68 2.07
C ALA A 66 -7.56 5.47 2.71
N GLU A 67 -7.32 5.51 4.02
CA GLU A 67 -6.76 4.39 4.79
C GLU A 67 -7.75 3.22 4.92
N GLU A 68 -9.03 3.49 5.19
CA GLU A 68 -10.09 2.47 5.20
C GLU A 68 -10.17 1.72 3.86
N CYS A 69 -10.17 2.47 2.76
CA CYS A 69 -10.15 1.94 1.40
C CYS A 69 -8.92 1.05 1.17
N ALA A 70 -7.74 1.49 1.63
CA ALA A 70 -6.51 0.71 1.53
C ALA A 70 -6.56 -0.61 2.31
N VAL A 71 -7.14 -0.59 3.51
CA VAL A 71 -7.35 -1.80 4.32
C VAL A 71 -8.28 -2.77 3.61
N VAL A 72 -9.38 -2.28 3.04
CA VAL A 72 -10.34 -3.11 2.29
C VAL A 72 -9.66 -3.74 1.08
N HIS A 73 -8.98 -2.95 0.25
CA HIS A 73 -8.30 -3.47 -0.94
C HIS A 73 -7.22 -4.50 -0.61
N LEU A 74 -6.40 -4.24 0.40
CA LEU A 74 -5.37 -5.17 0.83
C LEU A 74 -5.97 -6.46 1.37
N THR A 75 -7.03 -6.39 2.17
CA THR A 75 -7.71 -7.58 2.70
C THR A 75 -8.32 -8.41 1.58
N THR A 76 -8.96 -7.76 0.61
CA THR A 76 -9.52 -8.43 -0.57
C THR A 76 -8.44 -9.10 -1.40
N ALA A 77 -7.33 -8.42 -1.68
CA ALA A 77 -6.21 -9.01 -2.42
C ALA A 77 -5.60 -10.21 -1.68
N LEU A 78 -5.36 -10.08 -0.36
CA LEU A 78 -4.87 -11.18 0.48
C LEU A 78 -5.80 -12.39 0.52
N ALA A 79 -7.12 -12.19 0.39
CA ALA A 79 -8.08 -13.29 0.32
C ALA A 79 -8.08 -14.01 -1.05
N GLN A 80 -7.57 -13.36 -2.11
CA GLN A 80 -7.51 -13.91 -3.46
C GLN A 80 -6.17 -14.58 -3.79
N VAL A 81 -5.07 -14.16 -3.15
CA VAL A 81 -3.74 -14.73 -3.41
C VAL A 81 -3.41 -15.88 -2.46
N SER A 82 -2.74 -16.90 -3.00
CA SER A 82 -2.11 -17.97 -2.20
C SER A 82 -0.64 -17.65 -2.00
N LEU A 83 -0.28 -17.20 -0.80
CA LEU A 83 1.11 -16.90 -0.43
C LEU A 83 1.81 -18.17 0.06
N SER A 84 3.10 -18.29 -0.24
CA SER A 84 3.93 -19.33 0.35
C SER A 84 4.10 -19.14 1.87
N THR A 85 4.48 -20.21 2.57
CA THR A 85 4.82 -20.18 4.02
C THR A 85 5.99 -19.24 4.33
N ARG A 86 6.82 -18.94 3.34
CA ARG A 86 7.96 -18.01 3.44
C ARG A 86 7.87 -17.02 2.29
N VAL A 87 7.07 -15.97 2.50
CA VAL A 87 6.80 -14.93 1.50
C VAL A 87 8.11 -14.46 0.85
N ASP A 88 8.22 -14.73 -0.45
CA ASP A 88 9.38 -14.36 -1.27
C ASP A 88 9.05 -13.23 -2.26
N ALA A 89 9.98 -12.92 -3.16
CA ALA A 89 9.79 -11.88 -4.16
C ALA A 89 8.64 -12.18 -5.13
N THR A 90 8.40 -13.45 -5.46
CA THR A 90 7.32 -13.89 -6.35
C THR A 90 5.96 -13.72 -5.68
N ASP A 91 5.86 -14.09 -4.41
CA ASP A 91 4.65 -13.89 -3.60
C ASP A 91 4.30 -12.39 -3.51
N VAL A 92 5.29 -11.53 -3.25
CA VAL A 92 5.08 -10.07 -3.16
C VAL A 92 4.68 -9.47 -4.50
N ALA A 93 5.29 -9.92 -5.61
CA ALA A 93 4.88 -9.48 -6.94
C ALA A 93 3.46 -9.93 -7.29
N THR A 94 3.08 -11.15 -6.90
CA THR A 94 1.71 -11.68 -7.09
C THR A 94 0.71 -10.86 -6.28
N LEU A 95 1.02 -10.55 -5.02
CA LEU A 95 0.20 -9.68 -4.19
C LEU A 95 0.06 -8.27 -4.80
N ALA A 96 1.16 -7.69 -5.30
CA ALA A 96 1.13 -6.37 -5.93
C ALA A 96 0.23 -6.34 -7.18
N LEU A 97 0.29 -7.37 -8.03
CA LEU A 97 -0.57 -7.50 -9.21
C LEU A 97 -2.04 -7.63 -8.84
N CYS A 98 -2.37 -8.57 -7.94
CA CYS A 98 -3.74 -8.77 -7.48
C CYS A 98 -4.31 -7.51 -6.81
N LEU A 99 -3.49 -6.81 -6.02
CA LEU A 99 -3.87 -5.55 -5.40
C LEU A 99 -4.14 -4.45 -6.44
N ALA A 100 -3.34 -4.37 -7.51
CA ALA A 100 -3.58 -3.44 -8.60
C ALA A 100 -4.86 -3.75 -9.38
N GLU A 101 -5.24 -5.03 -9.51
CA GLU A 101 -6.51 -5.46 -10.10
C GLU A 101 -7.70 -5.03 -9.22
N VAL A 102 -7.67 -5.36 -7.92
CA VAL A 102 -8.71 -4.98 -6.95
C VAL A 102 -8.92 -3.46 -6.93
N VAL A 103 -7.84 -2.69 -6.92
CA VAL A 103 -7.88 -1.22 -6.96
C VAL A 103 -8.58 -0.72 -8.24
N GLN A 104 -8.26 -1.32 -9.40
CA GLN A 104 -8.87 -0.92 -10.66
C GLN A 104 -10.34 -1.33 -10.76
N GLU A 105 -10.72 -2.50 -10.23
CA GLU A 105 -12.11 -2.98 -10.16
C GLU A 105 -12.99 -2.06 -9.31
N ASP A 106 -12.44 -1.51 -8.22
CA ASP A 106 -13.11 -0.50 -7.38
C ASP A 106 -13.19 0.89 -8.06
N GLY A 107 -12.60 1.05 -9.24
CA GLY A 107 -12.61 2.30 -10.01
C GLY A 107 -11.58 3.33 -9.54
N CYS A 108 -10.67 2.94 -8.65
CA CYS A 108 -9.55 3.78 -8.24
C CYS A 108 -8.53 3.93 -9.37
N ARG A 109 -7.83 5.07 -9.41
CA ARG A 109 -6.83 5.35 -10.45
C ARG A 109 -5.43 5.08 -9.92
N LEU A 110 -4.65 4.26 -10.62
CA LEU A 110 -3.22 4.10 -10.33
C LEU A 110 -2.50 5.45 -10.43
N TRP A 111 -1.52 5.63 -9.57
CA TRP A 111 -0.80 6.88 -9.39
C TRP A 111 0.68 6.60 -9.21
N ASP A 112 1.52 7.37 -9.90
CA ASP A 112 2.96 7.35 -9.70
C ASP A 112 3.36 8.43 -8.68
N PRO A 113 3.80 8.04 -7.47
CA PRO A 113 4.20 8.99 -6.45
C PRO A 113 5.49 9.77 -6.79
N HIS A 114 6.28 9.29 -7.75
CA HIS A 114 7.51 9.97 -8.18
C HIS A 114 7.27 10.97 -9.31
N ALA A 115 6.20 10.82 -10.09
CA ALA A 115 5.83 11.77 -11.14
C ALA A 115 5.32 13.10 -10.57
N ASP A 116 4.62 13.07 -9.42
CA ASP A 116 4.11 14.27 -8.75
C ASP A 116 5.18 14.98 -7.87
N GLU A 117 6.42 14.48 -7.82
CA GLU A 117 7.55 15.17 -7.16
C GLU A 117 8.28 16.17 -8.07
N GLU A 118 8.09 16.09 -9.40
CA GLU A 118 8.73 17.02 -10.36
C GLU A 118 8.14 18.45 -10.35
N ASP A 119 6.98 18.67 -9.73
CA ASP A 119 6.30 19.99 -9.70
C ASP A 119 6.60 20.82 -8.43
N SER A 120 7.66 20.48 -7.67
CA SER A 120 8.04 21.26 -6.49
C SER A 120 9.55 21.46 -6.31
N TRP A 121 10.15 22.28 -7.17
CA TRP A 121 11.35 23.08 -6.85
C TRP A 121 11.24 24.49 -7.42
#